data_AF-A0A8C5DF83-F1
#
_entry.id   AF-A0A8C5DF83-F1
#
_cell.length_a   1.000
_cell.length_b   1.000
_cell.length_c   1.000
_cell.angle_alpha   90.00
_cell.angle_beta   90.00
_cell.angle_gamma   90.00
#
_symmetry.space_group_name_H-M   'P 1'
#
loop_
_entity.id
_entity.type
_entity.pdbx_description
1 polymer ?
#
loop_
_entity_poly.entity_id
_entity_poly.type
_entity_poly.pdbx_seq_one_letter_code
_entity_poly.pdbx_strand_id
1 'polypeptide(L)'
;PRQTGHGRTEDLLFALAFVSSGPTDVCLEKQVERFEWQLRILKQVLSANGNPERAELLKEHADEEVCALVLSIFDKVKTETTADLNVLHEQKSKSVSEENEALLEELQTKHQQEKNQLTQTFVASENILKDKVRDLSSELQVYNNLKRRVTESNFNRDLQRNIQNKWRVVSVYFFSVEDVEKTNRCLIYTRLVCRKTLHLPPPLPHHHLELFF
;
A
#
# COMPACT_ATOMS: atom_id res chain seq x y z
N PRO A 1 -59.92 104.06 53.28
CA PRO A 1 -58.51 103.63 53.09
C PRO A 1 -58.33 102.11 53.32
N ARG A 2 -58.36 101.32 52.24
CA ARG A 2 -57.55 100.12 52.03
C ARG A 2 -57.78 99.61 50.61
N GLN A 3 -56.73 99.71 49.82
CA GLN A 3 -56.55 99.03 48.54
C GLN A 3 -56.30 97.54 48.78
N THR A 4 -56.68 96.71 47.81
CA THR A 4 -55.91 95.61 47.17
C THR A 4 -56.89 94.94 46.20
N GLY A 5 -56.73 94.95 44.88
CA GLY A 5 -55.50 94.67 44.13
C GLY A 5 -55.41 93.16 43.83
N HIS A 6 -56.45 92.59 43.23
CA HIS A 6 -56.49 91.18 42.79
C HIS A 6 -57.05 91.17 41.37
N GLY A 7 -56.21 90.85 40.39
CA GLY A 7 -56.64 90.79 38.98
C GLY A 7 -55.58 91.10 37.94
N ARG A 8 -54.28 90.89 38.21
CA ARG A 8 -53.23 91.02 37.17
C ARG A 8 -52.15 89.92 37.17
N THR A 9 -52.17 89.00 38.12
CA THR A 9 -51.10 87.98 38.25
C THR A 9 -51.44 86.67 37.55
N GLU A 10 -52.71 86.32 37.35
CA GLU A 10 -53.08 85.08 36.64
C GLU A 10 -52.92 85.23 35.11
N ASP A 11 -53.20 86.41 34.56
CA ASP A 11 -52.99 86.67 33.12
C ASP A 11 -51.50 86.69 32.74
N LEU A 12 -50.61 87.12 33.65
CA LEU A 12 -49.16 87.11 33.42
C LEU A 12 -48.55 85.72 33.55
N LEU A 13 -49.09 84.87 34.44
CA LEU A 13 -48.66 83.47 34.58
C LEU A 13 -49.11 82.62 33.39
N PHE A 14 -50.31 82.86 32.85
CA PHE A 14 -50.76 82.20 31.63
C PHE A 14 -49.97 82.67 30.39
N ALA A 15 -49.61 83.95 30.33
CA ALA A 15 -48.75 84.48 29.26
C ALA A 15 -47.30 83.99 29.35
N LEU A 16 -46.72 83.83 30.56
CA LEU A 16 -45.36 83.32 30.75
C LEU A 16 -45.25 81.81 30.50
N ALA A 17 -46.28 81.02 30.83
CA ALA A 17 -46.34 79.60 30.51
C ALA A 17 -46.48 79.36 28.98
N PHE A 18 -47.23 80.20 28.28
CA PHE A 18 -47.34 80.13 26.82
C PHE A 18 -46.06 80.59 26.09
N VAL A 19 -45.32 81.55 26.66
CA VAL A 19 -44.09 82.09 26.06
C VAL A 19 -42.86 81.20 26.31
N SER A 20 -42.82 80.40 27.40
CA SER A 20 -41.71 79.47 27.66
C SER A 20 -41.90 78.06 27.06
N SER A 21 -43.12 77.70 26.66
CA SER A 21 -43.45 76.42 26.00
C SER A 21 -43.33 76.49 24.47
N GLY A 22 -43.01 77.66 23.91
CA GLY A 22 -42.80 77.85 22.50
C GLY A 22 -41.32 77.74 22.10
N PRO A 23 -41.08 77.83 20.80
CA PRO A 23 -40.24 77.03 19.88
C PRO A 23 -39.04 76.17 20.34
N THR A 24 -38.51 76.31 21.56
CA THR A 24 -37.23 75.67 21.95
C THR A 24 -37.37 74.17 22.24
N ASP A 25 -38.46 73.77 22.89
CA ASP A 25 -38.79 72.38 23.24
C ASP A 25 -39.10 71.55 21.97
N VAL A 26 -39.91 72.14 21.09
CA VAL A 26 -40.22 71.61 19.75
C VAL A 26 -38.96 71.47 18.88
N CYS A 27 -37.92 72.26 19.13
CA CYS A 27 -36.66 72.16 18.40
C CYS A 27 -35.81 70.95 18.85
N LEU A 28 -35.82 70.64 20.14
CA LEU A 28 -35.09 69.49 20.70
C LEU A 28 -35.78 68.17 20.37
N GLU A 29 -37.11 68.10 20.43
CA GLU A 29 -37.87 66.91 20.01
C GLU A 29 -37.62 66.55 18.55
N LYS A 30 -37.65 67.54 17.66
CA LYS A 30 -37.30 67.34 16.23
C LYS A 30 -35.87 66.87 16.04
N GLN A 31 -34.95 67.28 16.91
CA GLN A 31 -33.56 66.84 16.86
C GLN A 31 -33.41 65.40 17.33
N VAL A 32 -34.14 65.00 18.38
CA VAL A 32 -34.19 63.61 18.86
C VAL A 32 -34.81 62.69 17.81
N GLU A 33 -35.93 63.07 17.21
CA GLU A 33 -36.55 62.31 16.11
C GLU A 33 -35.59 62.10 14.94
N ARG A 34 -34.79 63.13 14.59
CA ARG A 34 -33.72 62.99 13.59
C ARG A 34 -32.68 61.96 14.02
N PHE A 35 -32.14 62.04 15.23
CA PHE A 35 -31.12 61.09 15.69
C PHE A 35 -31.65 59.66 15.78
N GLU A 36 -32.87 59.45 16.24
CA GLU A 36 -33.49 58.13 16.29
C GLU A 36 -33.70 57.54 14.90
N TRP A 37 -34.11 58.38 13.95
CA TRP A 37 -34.24 57.98 12.55
C TRP A 37 -32.87 57.65 11.92
N GLN A 38 -31.85 58.49 12.15
CA GLN A 38 -30.46 58.22 11.71
C GLN A 38 -29.94 56.89 12.29
N LEU A 39 -30.18 56.62 13.57
CA LEU A 39 -29.76 55.38 14.22
C LEU A 39 -30.48 54.14 13.65
N ARG A 40 -31.76 54.27 13.29
CA ARG A 40 -32.57 53.20 12.67
C ARG A 40 -32.02 52.83 11.29
N ILE A 41 -31.73 53.83 10.47
CA ILE A 41 -31.14 53.61 9.13
C ILE A 41 -29.74 53.00 9.25
N LEU A 42 -28.90 53.49 10.16
CA LEU A 42 -27.57 52.92 10.40
C LEU A 42 -27.63 51.43 10.77
N LYS A 43 -28.55 51.03 11.65
CA LYS A 43 -28.75 49.62 12.02
C LYS A 43 -29.17 48.76 10.82
N GLN A 44 -30.05 49.27 9.96
CA GLN A 44 -30.48 48.56 8.75
C GLN A 44 -29.34 48.40 7.76
N VAL A 45 -28.55 49.46 7.51
CA VAL A 45 -27.38 49.41 6.62
C VAL A 45 -26.33 48.42 7.12
N LEU A 46 -26.03 48.42 8.43
CA LEU A 46 -25.08 47.47 9.01
C LEU A 46 -25.57 46.02 8.97
N SER A 47 -26.89 45.80 8.96
CA SER A 47 -27.50 44.46 8.95
C SER A 47 -27.82 43.94 7.54
N ALA A 48 -27.84 44.80 6.53
CA ALA A 48 -28.22 44.46 5.16
C ALA A 48 -27.20 43.52 4.50
N ASN A 49 -27.67 42.63 3.61
CA ASN A 49 -26.90 41.53 3.08
C ASN A 49 -26.37 41.86 1.67
N GLY A 50 -25.32 42.68 1.63
CA GLY A 50 -24.58 42.98 0.42
C GLY A 50 -24.58 44.46 0.06
N ASN A 51 -23.70 44.80 -0.87
CA ASN A 51 -23.45 46.19 -1.27
C ASN A 51 -24.64 46.91 -1.95
N PRO A 52 -25.44 46.29 -2.84
CA PRO A 52 -26.52 47.01 -3.53
C PRO A 52 -27.65 47.38 -2.56
N GLU A 53 -28.03 46.48 -1.65
CA GLU A 53 -29.03 46.72 -0.60
C GLU A 53 -28.61 47.86 0.35
N ARG A 54 -27.34 47.89 0.74
CA ARG A 54 -26.77 48.97 1.59
C ARG A 54 -26.79 50.32 0.88
N ALA A 55 -26.47 50.35 -0.41
CA ALA A 55 -26.46 51.57 -1.21
C ALA A 55 -27.86 52.15 -1.42
N GLU A 56 -28.90 51.31 -1.55
CA GLU A 56 -30.29 51.79 -1.62
C GLU A 56 -30.77 52.36 -0.29
N LEU A 57 -30.50 51.69 0.84
CA LEU A 57 -30.85 52.18 2.18
C LEU A 57 -30.21 53.54 2.52
N LEU A 58 -29.02 53.81 1.99
CA LEU A 58 -28.31 55.08 2.19
C LEU A 58 -28.85 56.22 1.30
N LYS A 59 -29.53 55.92 0.18
CA LYS A 59 -30.17 56.95 -0.68
C LYS A 59 -31.38 57.60 -0.03
N GLU A 60 -32.07 56.89 0.87
CA GLU A 60 -33.24 57.41 1.58
C GLU A 60 -32.86 58.37 2.72
N HIS A 61 -31.55 58.48 3.03
CA HIS A 61 -31.05 59.31 4.11
C HIS A 61 -30.79 60.75 3.66
N ALA A 62 -31.31 61.74 4.39
CA ALA A 62 -31.23 63.16 4.01
C ALA A 62 -29.89 63.84 4.35
N ASP A 63 -29.02 63.18 5.10
CA ASP A 63 -27.71 63.70 5.52
C ASP A 63 -26.61 63.08 4.65
N GLU A 64 -26.16 63.88 3.69
CA GLU A 64 -25.21 63.47 2.65
C GLU A 64 -23.79 63.23 3.21
N GLU A 65 -23.41 63.95 4.26
CA GLU A 65 -22.10 63.79 4.92
C GLU A 65 -22.02 62.46 5.67
N VAL A 66 -23.09 62.08 6.37
CA VAL A 66 -23.18 60.77 7.06
C VAL A 66 -23.17 59.62 6.06
N CYS A 67 -23.87 59.73 4.94
CA CYS A 67 -23.86 58.69 3.90
C CYS A 67 -22.49 58.53 3.23
N ALA A 68 -21.83 59.64 2.92
CA ALA A 68 -20.48 59.62 2.36
C ALA A 68 -19.47 58.98 3.34
N LEU A 69 -19.59 59.27 4.64
CA LEU A 69 -18.75 58.68 5.67
C LEU A 69 -18.97 57.16 5.79
N VAL A 70 -20.23 56.71 5.81
CA VAL A 70 -20.55 55.26 5.92
C VAL A 70 -20.04 54.49 4.71
N LEU A 71 -20.22 55.02 3.50
CA LEU A 71 -19.68 54.40 2.28
C LEU A 71 -18.15 54.35 2.30
N SER A 72 -17.49 55.43 2.74
CA SER A 72 -16.04 55.49 2.88
C SER A 72 -15.50 54.47 3.90
N ILE A 73 -16.16 54.33 5.06
CA ILE A 73 -15.81 53.31 6.06
C ILE A 73 -16.00 51.91 5.47
N PHE A 74 -17.08 51.67 4.74
CA PHE A 74 -17.33 50.38 4.12
C PHE A 74 -16.26 50.01 3.09
N ASP A 75 -15.89 50.95 2.22
CA ASP A 75 -14.83 50.75 1.24
C ASP A 75 -13.47 50.54 1.92
N LYS A 76 -13.19 51.26 3.01
CA LYS A 76 -11.96 51.08 3.79
C LYS A 76 -11.91 49.71 4.46
N VAL A 77 -12.98 49.29 5.13
CA VAL A 77 -13.07 47.96 5.75
C VAL A 77 -12.93 46.87 4.69
N LYS A 78 -13.57 47.02 3.53
CA LYS A 78 -13.48 46.06 2.43
C LYS A 78 -12.05 45.97 1.88
N THR A 79 -11.40 47.10 1.65
CA THR A 79 -10.03 47.13 1.12
C THR A 79 -9.02 46.59 2.11
N GLU A 80 -9.12 46.95 3.40
CA GLU A 80 -8.28 46.43 4.48
C GLU A 80 -8.49 44.92 4.69
N THR A 81 -9.74 44.46 4.75
CA THR A 81 -10.05 43.02 4.84
C THR A 81 -9.52 42.25 3.64
N THR A 82 -9.62 42.82 2.43
CA THR A 82 -9.08 42.19 1.22
C THR A 82 -7.56 42.13 1.26
N ALA A 83 -6.90 43.19 1.75
CA ALA A 83 -5.44 43.23 1.90
C ALA A 83 -4.97 42.17 2.92
N ASP A 84 -5.62 42.07 4.08
CA ASP A 84 -5.29 41.08 5.11
C ASP A 84 -5.48 39.64 4.61
N LEU A 85 -6.60 39.38 3.91
CA LEU A 85 -6.86 38.07 3.32
C LEU A 85 -5.84 37.71 2.24
N ASN A 86 -5.39 38.67 1.43
CA ASN A 86 -4.35 38.44 0.43
C ASN A 86 -3.01 38.10 1.09
N VAL A 87 -2.62 38.82 2.15
CA VAL A 87 -1.39 38.54 2.90
C VAL A 87 -1.45 37.13 3.50
N LEU A 88 -2.56 36.76 4.14
CA LEU A 88 -2.74 35.42 4.70
C LEU A 88 -2.71 34.33 3.61
N HIS A 89 -3.32 34.59 2.46
CA HIS A 89 -3.30 33.67 1.33
C HIS A 89 -1.89 33.48 0.78
N GLU A 90 -1.13 34.55 0.58
CA GLU A 90 0.26 34.50 0.11
C GLU A 90 1.15 33.73 1.11
N GLN A 91 1.03 34.03 2.40
CA GLN A 91 1.77 33.35 3.45
C GLN A 91 1.47 31.84 3.47
N LYS A 92 0.18 31.48 3.43
CA LYS A 92 -0.24 30.07 3.42
C LYS A 92 0.19 29.36 2.14
N SER A 93 0.07 30.02 0.98
CA SER A 93 0.50 29.43 -0.28
C SER A 93 2.00 29.20 -0.29
N LYS A 94 2.78 30.16 0.23
CA LYS A 94 4.23 30.04 0.36
C LYS A 94 4.62 28.91 1.30
N SER A 95 4.04 28.85 2.50
CA SER A 95 4.38 27.81 3.47
C SER A 95 4.05 26.40 2.96
N VAL A 96 2.91 26.22 2.29
CA VAL A 96 2.52 24.94 1.68
C VAL A 96 3.47 24.58 0.53
N SER A 97 3.90 25.55 -0.27
CA SER A 97 4.86 25.31 -1.34
C SER A 97 6.22 24.85 -0.80
N GLU A 98 6.74 25.53 0.23
CA GLU A 98 8.02 25.20 0.87
C GLU A 98 7.97 23.82 1.56
N GLU A 99 6.88 23.50 2.26
CA GLU A 99 6.69 22.19 2.87
C GLU A 99 6.62 21.06 1.83
N ASN A 100 5.89 21.28 0.73
CA ASN A 100 5.82 20.31 -0.36
C ASN A 100 7.19 20.11 -1.04
N GLU A 101 7.97 21.18 -1.24
CA GLU A 101 9.32 21.09 -1.80
C GLU A 101 10.24 20.28 -0.89
N ALA A 102 10.22 20.55 0.42
CA ALA A 102 10.99 19.80 1.41
C ALA A 102 10.60 18.31 1.44
N LEU A 103 9.30 18.00 1.39
CA LEU A 103 8.80 16.63 1.33
C LEU A 103 9.21 15.90 0.04
N LEU A 104 9.23 16.60 -1.09
CA LEU A 104 9.69 16.03 -2.36
C LEU A 104 11.19 15.71 -2.33
N GLU A 105 12.01 16.60 -1.78
CA GLU A 105 13.44 16.36 -1.61
C GLU A 105 13.70 15.18 -0.64
N GLU A 106 12.99 15.13 0.48
CA GLU A 106 13.09 14.01 1.43
C GLU A 106 12.70 12.68 0.77
N LEU A 107 11.61 12.68 -0.01
CA LEU A 107 11.17 11.47 -0.71
C LEU A 107 12.18 11.02 -1.77
N GLN A 108 12.74 11.97 -2.53
CA GLN A 108 13.73 11.68 -3.56
C GLN A 108 15.03 11.13 -2.97
N THR A 109 15.49 11.71 -1.86
CA THR A 109 16.70 11.24 -1.17
C THR A 109 16.51 9.84 -0.58
N LYS A 110 15.37 9.57 0.07
CA LYS A 110 15.01 8.22 0.55
C LYS A 110 14.96 7.21 -0.59
N HIS A 111 14.27 7.53 -1.67
CA HIS A 111 14.18 6.65 -2.85
C HIS A 111 15.57 6.31 -3.40
N GLN A 112 16.44 7.31 -3.53
CA GLN A 112 17.80 7.10 -4.03
C GLN A 112 18.64 6.23 -3.07
N GLN A 113 18.47 6.42 -1.76
CA GLN A 113 19.13 5.61 -0.74
C GLN A 113 18.66 4.15 -0.80
N GLU A 114 17.35 3.90 -0.83
CA GLU A 114 16.76 2.55 -0.92
C GLU A 114 17.22 1.83 -2.20
N LYS A 115 17.21 2.53 -3.33
CA LYS A 115 17.71 2.00 -4.61
C LYS A 115 19.18 1.57 -4.50
N ASN A 116 20.01 2.40 -3.88
CA ASN A 116 21.43 2.09 -3.68
C ASN A 116 21.62 0.88 -2.76
N GLN A 117 20.90 0.82 -1.64
CA GLN A 117 20.95 -0.30 -0.70
C GLN A 117 20.50 -1.62 -1.34
N LEU A 118 19.41 -1.58 -2.10
CA LEU A 118 18.90 -2.75 -2.83
C LEU A 118 19.90 -3.22 -3.88
N THR A 119 20.49 -2.30 -4.63
CA THR A 119 21.50 -2.60 -5.64
C THR A 119 22.73 -3.26 -5.01
N GLN A 120 23.23 -2.72 -3.89
CA GLN A 120 24.36 -3.30 -3.16
C GLN A 120 24.05 -4.69 -2.63
N THR A 121 22.88 -4.89 -2.03
CA THR A 121 22.43 -6.19 -1.51
C THR A 121 22.28 -7.22 -2.64
N PHE A 122 21.75 -6.79 -3.77
CA PHE A 122 21.61 -7.63 -4.96
C PHE A 122 22.98 -8.06 -5.49
N VAL A 123 23.91 -7.12 -5.71
CA VAL A 123 25.26 -7.42 -6.20
C VAL A 123 26.01 -8.33 -5.23
N ALA A 124 25.89 -8.11 -3.92
CA ALA A 124 26.51 -8.98 -2.92
C ALA A 124 25.97 -10.43 -3.02
N SER A 125 24.64 -10.58 -3.12
CA SER A 125 23.99 -11.88 -3.25
C SER A 125 24.31 -12.56 -4.58
N GLU A 126 24.38 -11.80 -5.67
CA GLU A 126 24.76 -12.26 -6.99
C GLU A 126 26.20 -12.81 -6.99
N ASN A 127 27.14 -12.09 -6.36
CA ASN A 127 28.53 -12.55 -6.26
C ASN A 127 28.66 -13.85 -5.46
N ILE A 128 27.96 -13.96 -4.32
CA ILE A 128 27.91 -15.20 -3.54
C ILE A 128 27.38 -16.36 -4.39
N LEU A 129 26.34 -16.12 -5.19
CA LEU A 129 25.77 -17.16 -6.06
C LEU A 129 26.73 -17.54 -7.19
N LYS A 130 27.39 -16.56 -7.82
CA LYS A 130 28.41 -16.79 -8.86
C LYS A 130 29.55 -17.65 -8.33
N ASP A 131 30.02 -17.39 -7.12
CA ASP A 131 31.07 -18.19 -6.49
C ASP A 131 30.60 -19.63 -6.22
N LYS A 132 29.40 -19.83 -5.66
CA LYS A 132 28.82 -21.17 -5.49
C LYS A 132 28.66 -21.94 -6.79
N VAL A 133 28.23 -21.27 -7.86
CA VAL A 133 28.11 -21.89 -9.19
C VAL A 133 29.49 -22.32 -9.69
N ARG A 134 30.53 -21.50 -9.50
CA ARG A 134 31.90 -21.84 -9.86
C ARG A 134 32.40 -23.05 -9.08
N ASP A 135 32.19 -23.07 -7.77
CA ASP A 135 32.62 -24.17 -6.89
C ASP A 135 31.94 -25.48 -7.29
N LEU A 136 30.62 -25.49 -7.39
CA LEU A 136 29.86 -26.68 -7.79
C LEU A 136 30.22 -27.15 -9.20
N SER A 137 30.51 -26.23 -10.12
CA SER A 137 30.96 -26.60 -11.46
C SER A 137 32.33 -27.30 -11.42
N SER A 138 33.24 -26.85 -10.56
CA SER A 138 34.55 -27.49 -10.37
C SER A 138 34.42 -28.88 -9.73
N GLU A 139 33.57 -29.04 -8.72
CA GLU A 139 33.29 -30.33 -8.09
C GLU A 139 32.68 -31.32 -9.08
N LEU A 140 31.74 -30.86 -9.91
CA LEU A 140 31.12 -31.67 -10.95
C LEU A 140 32.17 -32.15 -11.98
N GLN A 141 33.12 -31.29 -12.35
CA GLN A 141 34.22 -31.68 -13.23
C GLN A 141 35.10 -32.77 -12.59
N VAL A 142 35.43 -32.64 -11.30
CA VAL A 142 36.18 -33.65 -10.55
C VAL A 142 35.42 -34.97 -10.51
N TYR A 143 34.12 -34.94 -10.20
CA TYR A 143 33.27 -36.13 -10.19
C TYR A 143 33.22 -36.81 -11.56
N ASN A 144 33.01 -36.05 -12.64
CA ASN A 144 32.98 -36.59 -14.00
C ASN A 144 34.31 -37.23 -14.39
N ASN A 145 35.43 -36.63 -14.00
CA ASN A 145 36.76 -37.20 -14.19
C ASN A 145 36.94 -38.52 -13.41
N LEU A 146 36.48 -38.58 -12.16
CA LEU A 146 36.54 -39.78 -11.35
C LEU A 146 35.67 -40.89 -11.95
N LYS A 147 34.43 -40.57 -12.34
CA LYS A 147 33.50 -41.49 -13.00
C LYS A 147 34.13 -42.08 -14.25
N ARG A 148 34.72 -41.25 -15.11
CA ARG A 148 35.44 -41.67 -16.31
C ARG A 148 36.59 -42.63 -15.99
N ARG A 149 37.45 -42.29 -15.02
CA ARG A 149 38.56 -43.16 -14.59
C ARG A 149 38.09 -44.50 -14.07
N VAL A 150 36.99 -44.53 -13.31
CA VAL A 150 36.39 -45.79 -12.82
C VAL A 150 35.88 -46.62 -13.98
N THR A 151 35.17 -46.01 -14.94
CA THR A 151 34.65 -46.72 -16.11
C THR A 151 35.76 -47.27 -17.00
N GLU A 152 36.85 -46.52 -17.18
CA GLU A 152 38.00 -46.88 -18.03
C GLU A 152 39.02 -47.78 -17.32
N SER A 153 38.89 -47.98 -16.01
CA SER A 153 39.85 -48.76 -15.23
C SER A 153 39.87 -50.23 -15.66
N ASN A 154 41.08 -50.75 -15.83
CA ASN A 154 41.31 -52.19 -16.06
C ASN A 154 40.62 -53.04 -14.98
N PHE A 155 40.64 -52.59 -13.72
CA PHE A 155 39.96 -53.27 -12.62
C PHE A 155 38.46 -53.45 -12.87
N ASN A 156 37.76 -52.41 -13.34
CA ASN A 156 36.33 -52.48 -13.64
C ASN A 156 36.07 -53.43 -14.82
N ARG A 157 36.86 -53.32 -15.89
CA ARG A 157 36.76 -54.21 -17.05
C ARG A 157 37.02 -55.68 -16.68
N ASP A 158 38.05 -55.93 -15.89
CA ASP A 158 38.43 -57.29 -15.46
C ASP A 158 37.40 -57.87 -14.50
N LEU A 159 36.83 -57.04 -13.61
CA LEU A 159 35.73 -57.43 -12.73
C LEU A 159 34.49 -57.82 -13.55
N GLN A 160 34.09 -57.00 -14.52
CA GLN A 160 32.98 -57.31 -15.44
C GLN A 160 33.23 -58.61 -16.20
N ARG A 161 34.43 -58.81 -16.75
CA ARG A 161 34.82 -60.05 -17.44
C ARG A 161 34.74 -61.26 -16.51
N ASN A 162 35.24 -61.13 -15.27
CA ASN A 162 35.22 -62.21 -14.30
C ASN A 162 33.79 -62.58 -13.89
N ILE A 163 32.92 -61.60 -13.70
CA ILE A 163 31.50 -61.83 -13.42
C ILE A 163 30.87 -62.57 -14.60
N GLN A 164 31.05 -62.08 -15.83
CA GLN A 164 30.50 -62.72 -17.04
C GLN A 164 31.03 -64.15 -17.24
N ASN A 165 32.32 -64.38 -17.00
CA ASN A 165 32.93 -65.71 -17.09
C ASN A 165 32.34 -66.67 -16.05
N LYS A 166 32.15 -66.21 -14.79
CA LYS A 166 31.47 -67.02 -13.76
C LYS A 166 30.05 -67.40 -14.19
N TRP A 167 29.27 -66.44 -14.70
CA TRP A 167 27.93 -66.73 -15.22
C TRP A 167 27.94 -67.71 -16.39
N ARG A 168 28.90 -67.57 -17.31
CA ARG A 168 29.05 -68.49 -18.44
C ARG A 168 29.36 -69.92 -17.98
N VAL A 169 30.28 -70.07 -17.03
CA VAL A 169 30.63 -71.39 -16.46
C VAL A 169 29.41 -72.01 -15.78
N VAL A 170 28.72 -71.26 -14.92
CA VAL A 170 27.48 -71.74 -14.25
C VAL A 170 26.43 -72.15 -15.27
N SER A 171 26.24 -71.37 -16.34
CA SER A 171 25.30 -71.71 -17.42
C SER A 171 25.70 -73.00 -18.15
N VAL A 172 26.97 -73.18 -18.52
CA VAL A 172 27.47 -74.42 -19.16
C VAL A 172 27.29 -75.63 -18.26
N TYR A 173 27.59 -75.51 -16.97
CA TYR A 173 27.34 -76.59 -16.00
C TYR A 173 25.85 -76.93 -15.91
N PHE A 174 24.99 -75.92 -15.83
CA PHE A 174 23.54 -76.13 -15.77
C PHE A 174 23.00 -76.84 -17.02
N PHE A 175 23.40 -76.40 -18.22
CA PHE A 175 23.02 -77.07 -19.48
C PHE A 175 23.59 -78.49 -19.58
N SER A 176 24.83 -78.73 -19.16
CA SER A 176 25.43 -80.07 -19.18
C SER A 176 24.71 -81.03 -18.24
N VAL A 177 24.31 -80.57 -17.05
CA VAL A 177 23.52 -81.38 -16.11
C VAL A 177 22.15 -81.71 -16.72
N GLU A 178 21.50 -80.75 -17.35
CA GLU A 178 20.19 -80.97 -17.99
C GLU A 178 20.28 -81.97 -19.16
N ASP A 179 21.35 -81.91 -19.96
CA ASP A 179 21.59 -82.85 -21.07
C ASP A 179 21.93 -84.26 -20.59
N VAL A 180 22.71 -84.38 -19.50
CA VAL A 180 22.97 -85.67 -18.83
C VAL A 180 21.68 -86.25 -18.27
N GLU A 181 20.84 -85.43 -17.63
CA GLU A 181 19.53 -85.88 -17.15
C GLU A 181 18.60 -86.35 -18.28
N LYS A 182 18.54 -85.62 -19.40
CA LYS A 182 17.74 -86.03 -20.57
C LYS A 182 18.26 -87.34 -21.16
N THR A 183 19.56 -87.50 -21.28
CA THR A 183 20.21 -88.72 -21.79
C THR A 183 19.94 -89.91 -20.88
N ASN A 184 20.06 -89.73 -19.56
CA ASN A 184 19.76 -90.76 -18.57
C ASN A 184 18.27 -91.16 -18.61
N ARG A 185 17.34 -90.21 -18.74
CA ARG A 185 15.92 -90.51 -18.93
C ARG A 185 15.67 -91.32 -20.20
N CYS A 186 16.30 -90.97 -21.32
CA CYS A 186 16.22 -91.75 -22.56
C CYS A 186 16.74 -93.17 -22.40
N LEU A 187 17.92 -93.36 -21.80
CA LEU A 187 18.51 -94.69 -21.57
C LEU A 187 17.64 -95.56 -20.67
N ILE A 188 17.07 -94.99 -19.61
CA ILE A 188 16.12 -95.67 -18.73
C ILE A 188 14.88 -96.10 -19.54
N TYR A 189 14.32 -95.21 -20.35
CA TYR A 189 13.16 -95.49 -21.18
C TYR A 189 13.44 -96.59 -22.22
N THR A 190 14.58 -96.52 -22.91
CA THR A 190 15.01 -97.55 -23.87
C THR A 190 15.20 -98.90 -23.20
N ARG A 191 15.85 -98.96 -22.02
CA ARG A 191 15.97 -100.22 -21.26
C ARG A 191 14.62 -100.79 -20.86
N LEU A 192 13.69 -99.95 -20.39
CA LEU A 192 12.32 -100.37 -20.04
C LEU A 192 11.55 -100.90 -21.24
N VAL A 193 11.62 -100.22 -22.39
CA VAL A 193 10.98 -100.63 -23.65
C VAL A 193 11.57 -101.96 -24.13
N CYS A 194 12.90 -102.04 -24.29
CA CYS A 194 13.57 -103.28 -24.73
C CYS A 194 13.24 -104.47 -23.81
N ARG A 195 13.18 -104.26 -22.48
CA ARG A 195 12.83 -105.31 -21.53
C ARG A 195 11.38 -105.79 -21.68
N LYS A 196 10.45 -104.86 -21.96
CA LYS A 196 9.04 -105.17 -22.27
C LYS A 196 8.92 -105.95 -23.58
N THR A 197 9.65 -105.56 -24.62
CA THR A 197 9.59 -106.22 -25.94
C THR A 197 10.24 -107.60 -25.93
N LEU A 198 11.26 -107.81 -25.10
CA LEU A 198 11.99 -109.07 -24.97
C LEU A 198 11.43 -110.02 -23.88
N HIS A 199 10.31 -109.68 -23.23
CA HIS A 199 9.67 -110.48 -22.16
C HIS A 199 10.63 -110.94 -21.03
N LEU A 200 11.58 -110.07 -20.65
CA LEU A 200 12.51 -110.35 -19.55
C LEU A 200 11.81 -110.22 -18.18
N PRO A 201 12.07 -111.12 -17.21
CA PRO A 201 11.42 -111.11 -15.89
C PRO A 201 11.72 -109.82 -15.10
N PRO A 202 10.86 -109.41 -14.14
CA PRO A 202 11.03 -108.18 -13.37
C PRO A 202 12.31 -108.22 -12.51
N PRO A 203 12.95 -107.06 -12.25
CA PRO A 203 14.14 -107.03 -11.40
C PRO A 203 13.78 -107.35 -9.95
N LEU A 204 14.57 -108.22 -9.33
CA LEU A 204 14.45 -108.55 -7.90
C LEU A 204 14.79 -107.32 -7.04
N PRO A 205 14.13 -107.15 -5.87
CA PRO A 205 14.36 -106.00 -5.00
C PRO A 205 15.68 -106.21 -4.25
N HIS A 206 16.68 -105.38 -4.54
CA HIS A 206 17.90 -105.34 -3.73
C HIS A 206 17.86 -104.17 -2.75
N HIS A 207 17.90 -104.56 -1.47
CA HIS A 207 18.22 -103.72 -0.33
C HIS A 207 19.57 -103.00 -0.53
N HIS A 208 19.60 -101.73 -0.09
CA HIS A 208 20.75 -100.92 0.33
C HIS A 208 22.00 -100.91 -0.57
N LEU A 209 22.10 -99.86 -1.40
CA LEU A 209 23.35 -99.13 -1.62
C LEU A 209 23.04 -97.63 -1.42
N GLU A 210 23.19 -97.18 -0.18
CA GLU A 210 23.60 -95.80 0.09
C GLU A 210 25.08 -95.65 -0.30
N LEU A 211 25.48 -94.40 -0.60
CA LEU A 211 26.85 -93.89 -0.75
C LEU A 211 27.48 -94.16 -2.14
N PHE A 212 28.01 -93.20 -2.90
CA PHE A 212 28.41 -91.81 -2.63
C PHE A 212 28.77 -91.15 -3.99
N PHE A 213 28.55 -89.84 -4.12
CA PHE A 213 29.03 -88.88 -5.15
C PHE A 213 28.49 -88.98 -6.58
#